data_AF-A0AA92U059-F1
#
_entry.id   AF-A0AA92U059-F1
#
_cell.length_a   1.000
_cell.length_b   1.000
_cell.length_c   1.000
_cell.angle_alpha   90.00
_cell.angle_beta   90.00
_cell.angle_gamma   90.00
#
_symmetry.space_group_name_H-M   'P 1'
#
loop_
_entity.id
_entity.type
_entity.pdbx_description
1 polymer ?
#
loop_
_entity_poly.entity_id
_entity_poly.type
_entity_poly.pdbx_seq_one_letter_code
_entity_poly.pdbx_strand_id
1 'polypeptide(L)'
;MSIQFPILNISLSNLSSQVLEETHIGDLWDYPGDNSIFEEYYNNQKYVDQSGHIFKIIGKRKSNFINSIIHFNKKELIFEDCGETISFSVLKDFLINRYNSLDDNLAKSVLIRLTKQSKNIKDLIG
;
A
#
# COMPACT_ATOMS: atom_id res chain seq x y z
N MET A 1 12.83 -13.10 -1.20
CA MET A 1 12.48 -12.10 -2.24
C MET A 1 12.52 -10.72 -1.59
N SER A 2 12.94 -9.67 -2.30
CA SER A 2 12.92 -8.30 -1.74
C SER A 2 11.69 -7.55 -2.27
N ILE A 3 10.93 -6.92 -1.38
CA ILE A 3 9.75 -6.12 -1.73
C ILE A 3 10.21 -4.85 -2.46
N GLN A 4 9.51 -4.49 -3.55
CA GLN A 4 9.77 -3.27 -4.30
C GLN A 4 8.76 -2.15 -3.96
N PHE A 5 9.22 -1.14 -3.25
CA PHE A 5 8.39 -0.01 -2.82
C PHE A 5 8.23 1.07 -3.91
N PRO A 6 7.16 1.89 -3.86
CA PRO A 6 6.02 1.78 -2.96
C PRO A 6 5.18 0.53 -3.21
N ILE A 7 4.46 0.11 -2.17
CA ILE A 7 3.45 -0.95 -2.25
C ILE A 7 2.06 -0.34 -2.10
N LEU A 8 1.07 -0.96 -2.74
CA LEU A 8 -0.32 -0.51 -2.73
C LEU A 8 -1.21 -1.55 -2.05
N ASN A 9 -2.05 -1.13 -1.10
CA ASN A 9 -3.07 -1.97 -0.49
C ASN A 9 -4.09 -2.39 -1.56
N ILE A 10 -4.37 -3.69 -1.67
CA ILE A 10 -5.35 -4.28 -2.60
C ILE A 10 -6.52 -4.97 -1.88
N SER A 11 -6.54 -4.98 -0.55
CA SER A 11 -7.68 -5.48 0.23
C SER A 11 -8.86 -4.51 0.24
N LEU A 12 -8.60 -3.20 0.17
CA LEU A 12 -9.63 -2.18 0.30
C LEU A 12 -10.30 -1.91 -1.05
N SER A 13 -11.53 -2.36 -1.27
CA SER A 13 -12.20 -2.20 -2.57
C SER A 13 -12.64 -0.75 -2.85
N ASN A 14 -12.97 0.01 -1.81
CA ASN A 14 -13.48 1.38 -1.90
C ASN A 14 -12.57 2.35 -1.15
N LEU A 15 -12.47 3.58 -1.64
CA LEU A 15 -11.77 4.66 -0.95
C LEU A 15 -12.78 5.56 -0.22
N SER A 16 -12.52 5.83 1.05
CA SER A 16 -13.03 7.03 1.73
C SER A 16 -11.93 8.08 1.79
N SER A 17 -12.30 9.35 1.97
CA SER A 17 -11.34 10.45 2.10
C SER A 17 -10.38 10.31 3.28
N GLN A 18 -10.74 9.53 4.29
CA GLN A 18 -9.88 9.21 5.45
C GLN A 18 -8.82 8.15 5.11
N VAL A 19 -9.09 7.29 4.12
CA VAL A 19 -8.29 6.09 3.81
C VAL A 19 -7.30 6.32 2.65
N LEU A 20 -7.43 7.45 1.94
CA LEU A 20 -6.62 7.75 0.75
C LEU A 20 -5.10 7.76 1.04
N GLU A 21 -4.69 8.37 2.15
CA GLU A 21 -3.26 8.42 2.56
C GLU A 21 -2.73 7.05 3.00
N GLU A 22 -3.60 6.13 3.41
CA GLU A 22 -3.25 4.83 4.01
C GLU A 22 -3.15 3.69 2.98
N THR A 23 -3.42 3.99 1.71
CA THR A 23 -3.39 2.99 0.64
C THR A 23 -2.01 2.68 0.11
N HIS A 24 -1.04 3.59 0.27
CA HIS A 24 0.33 3.41 -0.20
C HIS A 24 1.29 3.37 0.97
N ILE A 25 2.23 2.43 0.95
CA ILE A 25 3.34 2.38 1.89
C ILE A 25 4.62 2.59 1.09
N GLY A 26 5.36 3.64 1.46
CA GLY A 26 6.56 4.06 0.73
C GLY A 26 7.85 3.35 1.14
N ASP A 27 7.88 2.70 2.30
CA ASP A 27 9.06 1.99 2.81
C ASP A 27 8.71 0.88 3.83
N LEU A 28 9.74 0.29 4.45
CA LEU A 28 9.59 -0.81 5.41
C LEU A 28 9.09 -0.39 6.80
N TRP A 29 8.85 0.91 7.04
CA TRP A 29 8.72 1.46 8.38
C TRP A 29 7.31 1.92 8.70
N ASP A 30 6.82 1.51 9.88
CA ASP A 30 5.64 2.05 10.52
C ASP A 30 6.06 3.29 11.34
N TYR A 31 5.64 4.45 10.88
CA TYR A 31 5.88 5.77 11.49
C TYR A 31 4.85 6.23 12.56
N PRO A 32 3.58 5.76 12.55
CA PRO A 32 2.60 6.09 13.58
C PRO A 32 3.05 5.69 14.98
N GLY A 33 2.83 6.60 15.94
CA GLY A 33 2.92 6.28 17.37
C GLY A 33 1.71 5.51 17.90
N ASP A 34 0.60 5.49 17.16
CA ASP A 34 -0.63 4.79 17.53
C ASP A 34 -0.70 3.41 16.88
N ASN A 35 -0.87 2.39 17.71
CA ASN A 35 -1.02 1.01 17.27
C ASN A 35 -2.39 0.74 16.63
N SER A 36 -3.41 1.57 16.93
CA SER A 36 -4.78 1.39 16.42
C SER A 36 -4.83 1.41 14.88
N ILE A 37 -4.14 2.36 14.26
CA ILE A 37 -4.06 2.52 12.80
C ILE A 37 -3.48 1.25 12.16
N PHE A 38 -2.40 0.71 12.75
CA PHE A 38 -1.80 -0.52 12.25
C PHE A 38 -2.78 -1.70 12.32
N GLU A 39 -3.47 -1.88 13.45
CA GLU A 39 -4.39 -3.00 13.61
C GLU A 39 -5.63 -2.88 12.69
N GLU A 40 -6.12 -1.66 12.47
CA GLU A 40 -7.33 -1.40 11.69
C GLU A 40 -7.06 -1.44 10.18
N TYR A 41 -5.98 -0.79 9.72
CA TYR A 41 -5.77 -0.50 8.30
C TYR A 41 -4.64 -1.27 7.64
N TYR A 42 -3.66 -1.79 8.41
CA TYR A 42 -2.49 -2.47 7.83
C TYR A 42 -2.47 -3.97 8.13
N ASN A 43 -2.80 -4.36 9.36
CA ASN A 43 -2.68 -5.74 9.80
C ASN A 43 -3.60 -6.64 9.00
N ASN A 44 -3.05 -7.76 8.57
CA ASN A 44 -3.68 -8.76 7.73
C ASN A 44 -4.18 -8.28 6.35
N GLN A 45 -3.82 -7.07 5.91
CA GLN A 45 -4.16 -6.58 4.58
C GLN A 45 -3.15 -7.04 3.53
N LYS A 46 -3.63 -7.23 2.29
CA LYS A 46 -2.83 -7.61 1.12
C LYS A 46 -2.35 -6.36 0.40
N TYR A 47 -1.10 -6.41 -0.07
CA TYR A 47 -0.41 -5.36 -0.78
C TYR A 47 0.25 -5.92 -2.03
N VAL A 48 0.31 -5.10 -3.08
CA VAL A 48 1.06 -5.38 -4.31
C VAL A 48 2.29 -4.48 -4.38
N ASP A 49 3.42 -5.04 -4.81
CA ASP A 49 4.67 -4.31 -5.06
C ASP A 49 4.85 -3.89 -6.54
N GLN A 50 5.92 -3.16 -6.85
CA GLN A 50 6.14 -2.65 -8.21
C GLN A 50 6.34 -3.74 -9.29
N SER A 51 6.65 -4.97 -8.87
CA SER A 51 6.75 -6.15 -9.74
C SER A 51 5.46 -6.96 -9.85
N GLY A 52 4.42 -6.60 -9.09
CA GLY A 52 3.15 -7.31 -9.07
C GLY A 52 3.07 -8.46 -8.08
N HIS A 53 4.07 -8.64 -7.21
CA HIS A 53 4.02 -9.67 -6.17
C HIS A 53 3.11 -9.23 -5.02
N ILE A 54 2.33 -10.18 -4.48
CA ILE A 54 1.39 -9.92 -3.40
C ILE A 54 1.94 -10.42 -2.07
N PHE A 55 1.91 -9.53 -1.09
CA PHE A 55 2.32 -9.79 0.28
C PHE A 55 1.22 -9.39 1.25
N LYS A 56 1.28 -9.93 2.46
CA LYS A 56 0.40 -9.59 3.56
C LYS A 56 1.22 -8.99 4.69
N ILE A 57 0.75 -7.90 5.30
CA ILE A 57 1.36 -7.40 6.53
C ILE A 57 0.83 -8.22 7.70
N ILE A 58 1.72 -8.87 8.46
CA ILE A 58 1.35 -9.79 9.54
C ILE A 58 1.78 -9.31 10.93
N GLY A 59 2.45 -8.17 11.01
CA GLY A 59 2.93 -7.65 12.27
C GLY A 59 3.93 -6.53 12.10
N LYS A 60 4.50 -6.11 13.23
CA LYS A 60 5.59 -5.16 13.29
C LYS A 60 6.56 -5.50 14.40
N ARG A 61 7.85 -5.30 14.17
CA ARG A 61 8.91 -5.55 15.15
C ARG A 61 9.69 -4.29 15.46
N LYS A 62 10.18 -4.18 16.70
CA LYS A 62 11.17 -3.14 17.02
C LYS A 62 12.46 -3.47 16.27
N SER A 63 13.02 -2.50 15.56
CA SER A 63 14.33 -2.67 14.95
C SER A 63 15.42 -2.34 15.96
N ASN A 64 16.27 -3.31 16.26
CA ASN A 64 17.42 -3.12 17.15
C ASN A 64 18.47 -2.16 16.53
N PHE A 65 18.53 -2.09 15.19
CA PHE A 65 19.47 -1.24 14.47
C PHE A 65 19.12 0.24 14.61
N ILE A 66 17.85 0.61 14.40
CA ILE A 66 17.40 2.00 14.45
C ILE A 66 17.34 2.54 15.89
N ASN A 67 16.94 1.69 16.85
CA ASN A 67 16.88 2.08 18.26
C ASN A 67 18.25 2.47 18.85
N SER A 68 19.36 2.03 18.25
CA SER A 68 20.72 2.29 18.76
C SER A 68 21.30 3.64 18.35
N ILE A 69 20.75 4.28 17.31
CA ILE A 69 21.36 5.47 16.69
C ILE A 69 20.53 6.73 16.97
N ILE A 70 19.21 6.61 17.14
CA ILE A 70 18.31 7.76 17.30
C ILE A 70 17.11 7.32 18.15
N HIS A 71 16.57 8.20 19.00
CA HIS A 71 15.33 7.97 19.79
C HIS A 71 14.06 7.89 18.91
N PHE A 72 14.09 7.11 17.83
CA PHE A 72 12.97 6.90 16.91
C PHE A 72 12.18 5.64 17.32
N ASN A 73 10.90 5.80 17.64
CA ASN A 73 9.95 4.71 17.91
C ASN A 73 9.49 3.96 16.64
N LYS A 74 10.29 3.93 15.57
CA LYS A 74 9.91 3.27 14.32
C LYS A 74 9.87 1.76 14.50
N LYS A 75 8.83 1.12 13.98
CA LYS A 75 8.72 -0.34 13.94
C LYS A 75 8.86 -0.80 12.49
N GLU A 76 9.60 -1.87 12.28
CA GLU A 76 9.71 -2.50 10.96
C GLU A 76 8.45 -3.33 10.71
N LEU A 77 7.82 -3.16 9.55
CA LEU A 77 6.69 -3.97 9.11
C LEU A 77 7.17 -5.39 8.77
N ILE A 78 6.38 -6.39 9.18
CA ILE A 78 6.63 -7.80 8.87
C ILE A 78 5.69 -8.20 7.75
N PHE A 79 6.28 -8.73 6.68
CA PHE A 79 5.57 -9.15 5.49
C PHE A 79 5.62 -10.67 5.34
N GLU A 80 4.49 -11.24 4.94
CA GLU A 80 4.34 -12.63 4.52
C GLU A 80 4.06 -12.67 3.02
N ASP A 81 4.86 -13.43 2.28
CA ASP A 81 4.65 -13.67 0.85
C ASP A 81 3.44 -14.59 0.66
N CYS A 82 2.48 -14.15 -0.14
CA CYS A 82 1.28 -14.95 -0.43
C CYS A 82 1.52 -15.99 -1.54
N GLY A 83 2.65 -15.96 -2.25
CA GLY A 83 2.89 -16.78 -3.43
C GLY A 83 1.99 -16.41 -4.62
N GLU A 84 1.38 -15.21 -4.58
CA GLU A 84 0.44 -14.70 -5.57
C GLU A 84 1.07 -13.53 -6.34
N THR A 85 0.65 -13.37 -7.60
CA THR A 85 1.00 -12.21 -8.43
C THR A 85 -0.24 -11.63 -9.09
N ILE A 86 -0.30 -10.31 -9.24
CA ILE A 86 -1.34 -9.62 -10.01
C ILE A 86 -0.74 -9.05 -11.30
N SER A 87 -1.47 -9.20 -12.39
CA SER A 87 -1.06 -8.61 -13.67
C SER A 87 -1.39 -7.12 -13.72
N PHE A 88 -0.67 -6.40 -14.60
CA PHE A 88 -0.92 -4.99 -14.83
C PHE A 88 -2.37 -4.67 -15.21
N SER A 89 -2.99 -5.45 -16.09
CA SER A 89 -4.38 -5.21 -16.53
C SER A 89 -5.37 -5.38 -15.37
N VAL A 90 -5.21 -6.45 -14.59
CA VAL A 90 -6.10 -6.72 -13.44
C VAL A 90 -5.95 -5.63 -12.38
N LEU A 91 -4.72 -5.20 -12.07
CA LEU A 91 -4.49 -4.11 -11.12
C LEU A 91 -5.05 -2.78 -11.62
N LYS A 92 -4.91 -2.50 -12.92
CA LYS A 92 -5.44 -1.29 -13.56
C LYS A 92 -6.97 -1.23 -13.48
N ASP A 93 -7.65 -2.32 -13.80
CA ASP A 93 -9.11 -2.40 -13.74
C ASP A 93 -9.61 -2.26 -12.29
N PHE A 94 -8.92 -2.93 -11.36
CA PHE A 94 -9.20 -2.80 -9.94
C PHE A 94 -9.10 -1.35 -9.45
N LEU A 95 -8.03 -0.63 -9.81
CA LEU A 95 -7.83 0.76 -9.44
C LEU A 95 -8.89 1.68 -10.05
N ILE A 96 -9.26 1.49 -11.32
CA ILE A 96 -10.34 2.26 -11.96
C ILE A 96 -11.65 2.08 -11.19
N ASN A 97 -12.00 0.84 -10.84
CA ASN A 97 -13.23 0.55 -10.08
C ASN A 97 -13.19 1.18 -8.69
N ARG A 98 -12.06 1.09 -7.99
CA ARG A 98 -11.84 1.74 -6.71
C ARG A 98 -12.00 3.26 -6.81
N TYR A 99 -11.38 3.91 -7.79
CA TYR A 99 -11.48 5.37 -7.93
C TYR A 99 -12.88 5.85 -8.34
N ASN A 100 -13.66 5.00 -9.03
CA ASN A 100 -15.06 5.30 -9.33
C ASN A 100 -15.92 5.45 -8.07
N SER A 101 -15.51 4.87 -6.92
CA SER A 101 -16.21 4.98 -5.65
C SER A 101 -15.98 6.30 -4.91
N LEU A 102 -15.07 7.16 -5.37
CA LEU A 102 -14.77 8.44 -4.70
C LEU A 102 -15.91 9.44 -4.85
N ASP A 103 -16.21 10.20 -3.80
CA ASP A 103 -17.22 11.26 -3.87
C ASP A 103 -16.67 12.54 -4.56
N ASP A 104 -15.37 12.80 -4.43
CA ASP A 104 -14.70 13.94 -5.04
C ASP A 104 -14.51 13.71 -6.55
N ASN A 105 -15.26 14.45 -7.36
CA ASN A 105 -15.22 14.37 -8.82
C ASN A 105 -13.87 14.78 -9.42
N LEU A 106 -13.16 15.75 -8.82
CA LEU A 106 -11.87 16.19 -9.31
C LEU A 106 -10.82 15.11 -9.05
N ALA A 107 -10.71 14.64 -7.80
CA ALA A 107 -9.79 13.56 -7.42
C ALA A 107 -10.05 12.29 -8.26
N LYS A 108 -11.32 11.89 -8.39
CA LYS A 108 -11.75 10.78 -9.26
C LYS A 108 -11.25 10.95 -10.69
N SER A 109 -11.51 12.11 -11.31
CA SER A 109 -11.13 12.36 -12.71
C SER A 109 -9.62 12.31 -12.92
N VAL A 110 -8.84 12.85 -11.99
CA VAL A 110 -7.37 12.86 -12.04
C VAL A 110 -6.82 11.45 -11.89
N LEU A 111 -7.25 10.72 -10.86
CA LEU A 111 -6.76 9.36 -10.58
C LEU A 111 -7.10 8.38 -11.70
N ILE A 112 -8.32 8.43 -12.23
CA ILE A 112 -8.71 7.61 -13.39
C ILE A 112 -7.88 7.97 -14.62
N ARG A 113 -7.62 9.25 -14.88
CA ARG A 113 -6.80 9.70 -16.01
C ARG A 113 -5.37 9.17 -15.91
N LEU A 114 -4.73 9.32 -14.74
CA LEU A 114 -3.38 8.82 -14.49
C LEU A 114 -3.32 7.31 -14.68
N THR A 115 -4.24 6.57 -14.06
CA THR A 115 -4.36 5.11 -14.19
C THR A 115 -4.50 4.65 -15.64
N LYS A 116 -5.30 5.36 -16.45
CA LYS A 116 -5.45 5.07 -17.88
C LYS A 116 -4.17 5.31 -18.66
N GLN A 117 -3.36 6.30 -18.28
CA GLN A 117 -2.09 6.65 -18.94
C GLN A 117 -0.91 5.77 -18.53
N SER A 118 -0.96 5.13 -17.35
CA SER A 118 0.06 4.19 -16.88
C SER A 118 0.27 3.03 -17.86
N LYS A 119 1.52 2.59 -18.02
CA LYS A 119 1.93 1.55 -18.98
C LYS A 119 2.35 0.24 -18.31
N ASN A 120 2.59 0.26 -17.02
CA ASN A 120 3.06 -0.88 -16.22
C ASN A 120 2.65 -0.69 -14.74
N ILE A 121 2.93 -1.68 -13.89
CA ILE A 121 2.58 -1.65 -12.46
C ILE A 121 3.32 -0.52 -11.72
N LYS A 122 4.59 -0.29 -12.05
CA LYS A 122 5.37 0.80 -11.46
C LYS A 122 4.73 2.16 -11.73
N ASP A 123 4.22 2.40 -12.94
CA ASP A 123 3.49 3.63 -13.28
C ASP A 123 2.11 3.74 -12.58
N LEU A 124 1.57 2.66 -12.02
CA LEU A 124 0.28 2.66 -11.32
C LEU A 124 0.41 3.04 -9.85
N ILE A 125 1.50 2.61 -9.21
CA ILE A 125 1.67 2.71 -7.75
C ILE A 125 2.84 3.61 -7.33
N GLY A 126 3.73 3.97 -8.26
CA GLY A 126 4.96 4.74 -8.02
C GLY A 126 4.90 6.19 -8.47
#